data_AF-A0AAJ1UAH2-F1
#
_entry.id   AF-A0AAJ1UAH2-F1
#
_cell.length_a   1.000
_cell.length_b   1.000
_cell.length_c   1.000
_cell.angle_alpha   90.00
_cell.angle_beta   90.00
_cell.angle_gamma   90.00
#
_symmetry.space_group_name_H-M   'P 1'
#
loop_
_entity.id
_entity.type
_entity.pdbx_description
1 polymer ?
#
loop_
_entity_poly.entity_id
_entity_poly.type
_entity_poly.pdbx_seq_one_letter_code
_entity_poly.pdbx_strand_id
1 'polypeptide(L)'
;LPIAVANPKRDSGDRGVYSVKHDAISFVTVLSSPIIEKVEPYIVTVDGGEDIVIEGRNFQDGIKVFIDGKEITNVVRDIDIATTRGTLKFKAPKGREGVNIIQIMNPDGGSDTHQFIYVQTMRIDPKITTIAPNK
;
A
#
# COMPACT_ATOMS: atom_id res chain seq x y z
N LEU A 1 4.51 -22.16 -16.63
CA LEU A 1 3.12 -22.12 -17.18
C LEU A 1 3.02 -20.99 -18.20
N PRO A 2 2.48 -21.22 -19.41
CA PRO A 2 2.32 -20.15 -20.39
C PRO A 2 1.13 -19.24 -20.01
N ILE A 3 1.35 -17.91 -20.06
CA ILE A 3 0.24 -16.93 -20.08
C ILE A 3 -0.02 -16.58 -21.55
N ALA A 4 -1.29 -16.60 -21.96
CA ALA A 4 -1.73 -16.06 -23.23
C ALA A 4 -2.69 -14.89 -23.01
N VAL A 5 -2.42 -13.74 -23.64
CA VAL A 5 -3.31 -12.57 -23.62
C VAL A 5 -3.91 -12.39 -25.01
N ALA A 6 -5.23 -12.29 -25.09
CA ALA A 6 -5.97 -12.09 -26.33
C ALA A 6 -7.16 -11.16 -26.08
N ASN A 7 -7.37 -10.20 -26.97
CA ASN A 7 -8.59 -9.40 -26.94
C ASN A 7 -9.78 -10.25 -27.46
N PRO A 8 -10.98 -10.11 -26.88
CA PRO A 8 -12.18 -10.70 -27.46
C PRO A 8 -12.47 -10.06 -28.82
N LYS A 9 -12.95 -10.83 -29.78
CA LYS A 9 -13.45 -10.28 -31.05
C LYS A 9 -14.85 -9.73 -30.82
N ARG A 10 -15.10 -8.52 -31.34
CA ARG A 10 -16.41 -7.86 -31.30
C ARG A 10 -17.50 -8.83 -31.82
N ASP A 11 -18.59 -8.91 -31.08
CA ASP A 11 -19.82 -9.64 -31.43
C ASP A 11 -19.62 -11.14 -31.77
N SER A 12 -18.60 -11.78 -31.19
CA SER A 12 -18.36 -13.21 -31.33
C SER A 12 -17.89 -13.84 -30.01
N GLY A 13 -18.09 -15.15 -29.85
CA GLY A 13 -17.48 -15.93 -28.76
C GLY A 13 -15.98 -16.20 -28.96
N ASP A 14 -15.43 -15.80 -30.10
CA ASP A 14 -14.06 -16.09 -30.48
C ASP A 14 -13.07 -15.07 -29.90
N ARG A 15 -11.86 -15.55 -29.62
CA ARG A 15 -10.73 -14.70 -29.24
C ARG A 15 -9.97 -14.22 -30.48
N GLY A 16 -9.39 -13.02 -30.36
CA GLY A 16 -8.43 -12.49 -31.32
C GLY A 16 -7.10 -13.25 -31.30
N VAL A 17 -6.14 -12.77 -32.08
CA VAL A 17 -4.75 -13.26 -32.01
C VAL A 17 -4.23 -13.07 -30.59
N TYR A 18 -3.50 -14.07 -30.09
CA TYR A 18 -2.98 -14.09 -28.73
C TYR A 18 -1.45 -13.96 -28.72
N SER A 19 -0.94 -13.26 -27.71
CA SER A 19 0.49 -13.25 -27.41
C SER A 19 0.76 -14.20 -26.24
N VAL A 20 1.71 -15.12 -26.42
CA VAL A 20 2.12 -16.08 -25.38
C VAL A 20 3.44 -15.64 -24.76
N LYS A 21 3.51 -15.67 -23.43
CA LYS A 21 4.78 -15.59 -22.72
C LYS A 21 4.93 -16.82 -21.82
N HIS A 22 6.00 -17.56 -22.06
CA HIS A 22 6.38 -18.68 -21.20
C HIS A 22 7.04 -18.14 -19.93
N ASP A 23 6.86 -18.89 -18.84
CA ASP A 23 7.49 -18.64 -17.53
C ASP A 23 7.29 -17.21 -17.00
N ALA A 24 6.17 -16.61 -17.36
CA ALA A 24 5.74 -15.30 -16.87
C ALA A 24 5.17 -15.36 -15.44
N ILE A 25 4.87 -16.57 -14.94
CA ILE A 25 4.42 -16.82 -13.57
C ILE A 25 5.38 -17.82 -12.94
N SER A 26 5.86 -17.47 -11.75
CA SER A 26 6.55 -18.37 -10.85
C SER A 26 5.76 -18.44 -9.54
N PHE A 27 5.70 -19.62 -8.94
CA PHE A 27 5.18 -19.80 -7.59
C PHE A 27 6.36 -19.86 -6.65
N VAL A 28 6.33 -19.02 -5.62
CA VAL A 28 7.38 -18.99 -4.60
C VAL A 28 6.84 -19.57 -3.31
N THR A 29 7.65 -20.39 -2.66
CA THR A 29 7.37 -20.82 -1.28
C THR A 29 7.91 -19.73 -0.36
N VAL A 30 7.00 -19.04 0.33
CA VAL A 30 7.36 -18.01 1.30
C VAL A 30 7.72 -18.67 2.63
N LEU A 31 8.77 -18.18 3.28
CA LEU A 31 9.18 -18.64 4.61
C LEU A 31 8.77 -17.62 5.69
N SER A 32 8.61 -16.36 5.29
CA SER A 32 8.22 -15.27 6.15
C SER A 32 6.72 -15.00 6.08
N SER A 33 6.17 -14.56 7.22
CA SER A 33 4.83 -14.01 7.34
C SER A 33 4.95 -12.66 8.05
N PRO A 34 5.17 -11.56 7.31
CA PRO A 34 5.12 -10.23 7.93
C PRO A 34 3.71 -10.01 8.50
N ILE A 35 3.61 -9.26 9.59
CA ILE A 35 2.33 -8.95 10.24
C ILE A 35 2.28 -7.46 10.52
N ILE A 36 1.24 -6.79 10.04
CA ILE A 36 0.91 -5.40 10.40
C ILE A 36 0.04 -5.44 11.66
N GLU A 37 0.54 -4.86 12.75
CA GLU A 37 -0.23 -4.71 14.00
C GLU A 37 -0.98 -3.37 14.02
N LYS A 38 -0.35 -2.30 13.51
CA LYS A 38 -0.89 -0.95 13.56
C LYS A 38 -0.31 -0.07 12.44
N VAL A 39 -1.12 0.87 11.95
CA VAL A 39 -0.70 1.93 11.04
C VAL A 39 -1.14 3.28 11.62
N GLU A 40 -0.21 4.21 11.82
CA GLU A 40 -0.50 5.53 12.37
C GLU A 40 0.27 6.65 11.65
N PRO A 41 -0.41 7.68 11.13
CA PRO A 41 -1.86 7.74 10.90
C PRO A 41 -2.30 6.77 9.80
N TYR A 42 -3.51 6.20 9.91
CA TYR A 42 -4.11 5.36 8.84
C TYR A 42 -5.00 6.18 7.87
N ILE A 43 -5.17 7.47 8.13
CA ILE A 43 -5.91 8.43 7.31
C ILE A 43 -5.02 9.64 7.06
N VAL A 44 -4.86 10.02 5.79
CA VAL A 44 -4.04 11.17 5.36
C VAL A 44 -4.74 11.98 4.29
N THR A 45 -4.22 13.15 3.96
CA THR A 45 -4.78 13.97 2.88
C THR A 45 -4.35 13.45 1.50
N VAL A 46 -5.16 13.67 0.46
CA VAL A 46 -4.81 13.32 -0.94
C VAL A 46 -3.48 13.90 -1.40
N ASP A 47 -3.04 15.01 -0.81
CA ASP A 47 -1.76 15.66 -1.09
C ASP A 47 -0.57 14.81 -0.59
N GLY A 48 -0.77 14.01 0.47
CA GLY A 48 0.27 13.25 1.14
C GLY A 48 1.29 14.15 1.87
N GLY A 49 2.45 13.55 2.20
CA GLY A 49 3.57 14.22 2.86
C GLY A 49 3.66 13.97 4.38
N GLU A 50 2.59 13.44 4.98
CA GLU A 50 2.56 13.05 6.39
C GLU A 50 3.49 11.86 6.66
N ASP A 51 4.13 11.85 7.83
CA ASP A 51 4.96 10.73 8.27
C ASP A 51 4.06 9.61 8.81
N ILE A 52 4.16 8.43 8.19
CA ILE A 52 3.43 7.23 8.56
C ILE A 52 4.37 6.28 9.29
N VAL A 53 3.88 5.70 10.37
CA VAL A 53 4.54 4.65 11.14
C VAL A 53 3.67 3.39 11.08
N ILE A 54 4.25 2.30 10.58
CA ILE A 54 3.66 0.96 10.65
C ILE A 54 4.38 0.18 11.74
N GLU A 55 3.64 -0.34 12.69
CA GLU A 55 4.15 -1.25 13.72
C GLU A 55 3.74 -2.67 13.37
N GLY A 56 4.65 -3.63 13.58
CA GLY A 56 4.35 -5.02 13.30
C GLY A 56 5.51 -5.96 13.60
N ARG A 57 5.51 -7.11 12.92
CA ARG A 57 6.46 -8.21 13.17
C ARG A 57 6.96 -8.84 11.88
N ASN A 58 8.12 -9.50 11.97
CA ASN A 58 8.73 -10.29 10.90
C ASN A 58 9.05 -9.49 9.61
N PHE A 59 9.36 -8.20 9.72
CA PHE A 59 9.82 -7.45 8.54
C PHE A 59 11.26 -7.84 8.25
N GLN A 60 11.54 -8.37 7.05
CA GLN A 60 12.88 -8.75 6.65
C GLN A 60 13.69 -7.54 6.14
N ASP A 61 15.01 -7.71 6.06
CA ASP A 61 15.83 -6.73 5.36
C ASP A 61 15.46 -6.69 3.86
N GLY A 62 15.39 -5.49 3.28
CA GLY A 62 14.89 -5.30 1.91
C GLY A 62 13.37 -5.37 1.74
N ILE A 63 12.58 -5.30 2.82
CA ILE A 63 11.12 -5.21 2.74
C ILE A 63 10.67 -4.03 1.88
N LYS A 64 9.61 -4.25 1.09
CA LYS A 64 8.97 -3.25 0.24
C LYS A 64 7.60 -2.88 0.79
N VAL A 65 7.25 -1.61 0.67
CA VAL A 65 5.93 -1.08 1.03
C VAL A 65 5.28 -0.50 -0.22
N PHE A 66 4.01 -0.80 -0.41
CA PHE A 66 3.21 -0.33 -1.53
C PHE A 66 1.93 0.32 -1.01
N ILE A 67 1.49 1.37 -1.70
CA ILE A 67 0.18 2.01 -1.50
C ILE A 67 -0.55 2.01 -2.84
N ASP A 68 -1.71 1.36 -2.91
CA ASP A 68 -2.51 1.22 -4.15
C ASP A 68 -1.66 0.70 -5.33
N GLY A 69 -0.75 -0.24 -5.05
CA GLY A 69 0.19 -0.82 -6.02
C GLY A 69 1.43 0.02 -6.36
N LYS A 70 1.56 1.24 -5.82
CA LYS A 70 2.74 2.10 -6.01
C LYS A 70 3.78 1.86 -4.91
N GLU A 71 5.00 1.52 -5.31
CA GLU A 71 6.13 1.33 -4.38
C GLU A 71 6.52 2.65 -3.71
N ILE A 72 6.69 2.59 -2.39
CA ILE A 72 7.18 3.71 -1.58
C ILE A 72 8.70 3.67 -1.51
N THR A 73 9.34 4.75 -1.91
CA THR A 73 10.79 4.92 -1.80
C THR A 73 11.16 5.46 -0.42
N ASN A 74 12.33 5.08 0.10
CA ASN A 74 12.88 5.57 1.38
C ASN A 74 12.12 5.12 2.63
N VAL A 75 11.68 3.85 2.66
CA VAL A 75 11.16 3.24 3.89
C VAL A 75 12.30 3.01 4.86
N VAL A 76 12.20 3.59 6.05
CA VAL A 76 13.14 3.35 7.15
C VAL A 76 12.59 2.21 8.00
N ARG A 77 13.33 1.10 8.04
CA ARG A 77 13.02 -0.08 8.85
C ARG A 77 13.83 -0.06 10.13
N ASP A 78 13.14 -0.23 11.26
CA ASP A 78 13.75 -0.36 12.59
C ASP A 78 13.19 -1.62 13.26
N ILE A 79 14.06 -2.53 13.71
CA ILE A 79 13.67 -3.85 14.22
C ILE A 79 14.35 -4.14 15.55
N ASP A 80 13.54 -4.59 16.49
CA ASP A 80 14.02 -5.28 17.67
C ASP A 80 14.28 -6.76 17.33
N ILE A 81 15.57 -7.10 17.23
CA ILE A 81 16.05 -8.44 16.86
C ILE A 81 15.63 -9.48 17.92
N ALA A 82 15.44 -9.09 19.19
CA ALA A 82 15.08 -10.02 20.25
C ALA A 82 13.61 -10.45 20.19
N THR A 83 12.71 -9.56 19.74
CA THR A 83 11.26 -9.81 19.74
C THR A 83 10.65 -9.95 18.35
N THR A 84 11.43 -9.76 17.29
CA THR A 84 10.99 -9.67 15.87
C THR A 84 10.00 -8.55 15.57
N ARG A 85 9.72 -7.69 16.55
CA ARG A 85 8.88 -6.50 16.39
C ARG A 85 9.67 -5.42 15.69
N GLY A 86 9.01 -4.64 14.86
CA GLY A 86 9.65 -3.55 14.15
C GLY A 86 8.69 -2.46 13.76
N THR A 87 9.27 -1.34 13.34
CA THR A 87 8.55 -0.20 12.77
C THR A 87 9.06 0.08 11.35
N LEU A 88 8.13 0.46 10.46
CA LEU A 88 8.44 1.00 9.14
C LEU A 88 7.98 2.45 9.12
N LYS A 89 8.88 3.36 8.77
CA LYS A 89 8.60 4.80 8.71
C LYS A 89 8.81 5.30 7.30
N PHE A 90 7.84 6.02 6.77
CA PHE A 90 7.92 6.62 5.43
C PHE A 90 6.94 7.79 5.30
N LYS A 91 7.10 8.58 4.24
CA LYS A 91 6.16 9.65 3.91
C LYS A 91 5.06 9.17 2.98
N ALA A 92 3.82 9.52 3.30
CA ALA A 92 2.67 9.25 2.45
C ALA A 92 2.89 9.89 1.07
N PRO A 93 2.81 9.14 -0.04
CA PRO A 93 2.85 9.74 -1.36
C PRO A 93 1.51 10.44 -1.63
N LYS A 94 1.48 11.27 -2.68
CA LYS A 94 0.21 11.74 -3.24
C LYS A 94 -0.63 10.56 -3.70
N GLY A 95 -1.90 10.54 -3.30
CA GLY A 95 -2.81 9.41 -3.51
C GLY A 95 -4.17 9.80 -4.07
N ARG A 96 -5.01 8.78 -4.32
CA ARG A 96 -6.40 8.93 -4.76
C ARG A 96 -7.32 8.89 -3.55
N GLU A 97 -8.31 9.78 -3.52
CA GLU A 97 -9.33 9.83 -2.48
C GLU A 97 -10.05 8.48 -2.30
N GLY A 98 -10.34 8.16 -1.03
CA GLY A 98 -11.10 6.99 -0.63
C GLY A 98 -10.26 5.92 0.05
N VAL A 99 -10.83 4.72 0.10
CA VAL A 99 -10.17 3.55 0.69
C VAL A 99 -9.11 3.01 -0.28
N ASN A 100 -7.90 2.93 0.24
CA ASN A 100 -6.71 2.39 -0.41
C ASN A 100 -6.16 1.23 0.45
N ILE A 101 -5.16 0.54 -0.09
CA ILE A 101 -4.52 -0.59 0.58
C ILE A 101 -3.03 -0.31 0.71
N ILE A 102 -2.52 -0.41 1.94
CA ILE A 102 -1.09 -0.59 2.19
C ILE A 102 -0.79 -2.09 2.07
N GLN A 103 0.24 -2.43 1.32
CA GLN A 103 0.80 -3.77 1.25
C GLN A 103 2.27 -3.71 1.66
N ILE A 104 2.67 -4.61 2.55
CA ILE A 104 4.08 -4.85 2.85
C ILE A 104 4.47 -6.21 2.28
N MET A 105 5.66 -6.29 1.69
CA MET A 105 6.14 -7.51 1.04
C MET A 105 7.62 -7.72 1.35
N ASN A 106 7.92 -8.83 2.02
CA ASN A 106 9.28 -9.29 2.23
C ASN A 106 9.90 -9.78 0.91
N PRO A 107 11.24 -9.82 0.79
CA PRO A 107 11.93 -10.25 -0.43
C PRO A 107 11.59 -11.67 -0.89
N ASP A 108 11.21 -12.55 0.05
CA ASP A 108 10.81 -13.92 -0.25
C ASP A 108 9.37 -14.04 -0.80
N GLY A 109 8.62 -12.94 -0.81
CA GLY A 109 7.24 -12.86 -1.28
C GLY A 109 6.18 -12.92 -0.17
N GLY A 110 6.57 -13.15 1.08
CA GLY A 110 5.65 -13.07 2.22
C GLY A 110 5.07 -11.66 2.32
N SER A 111 3.74 -11.53 2.44
CA SER A 111 3.10 -10.22 2.44
C SER A 111 1.90 -10.14 3.38
N ASP A 112 1.59 -8.91 3.80
CA ASP A 112 0.41 -8.57 4.58
C ASP A 112 -0.13 -7.21 4.13
N THR A 113 -1.40 -6.94 4.41
CA THR A 113 -2.11 -5.77 3.92
C THR A 113 -2.92 -5.09 5.02
N HIS A 114 -3.02 -3.77 4.95
CA HIS A 114 -3.84 -2.98 5.86
C HIS A 114 -4.60 -1.89 5.11
N GLN A 115 -5.81 -1.59 5.58
CA GLN A 115 -6.62 -0.50 5.02
C GLN A 115 -5.95 0.86 5.28
N PHE A 116 -5.97 1.74 4.28
CA PHE A 116 -5.44 3.10 4.39
C PHE A 116 -6.37 4.08 3.68
N ILE A 117 -6.58 5.28 4.21
CA ILE A 117 -7.60 6.20 3.68
C ILE A 117 -6.97 7.52 3.27
N TYR A 118 -7.25 7.95 2.04
CA TYR A 118 -6.96 9.31 1.59
C TYR A 118 -8.24 10.14 1.63
N VAL A 119 -8.20 11.30 2.28
CA VAL A 119 -9.32 12.24 2.33
C VAL A 119 -9.00 13.51 1.55
N GLN A 120 -9.96 14.02 0.78
CA GLN A 120 -9.79 15.31 0.13
C GLN A 120 -10.13 16.42 1.14
N THR A 121 -9.12 17.21 1.52
CA THR A 121 -9.37 18.42 2.30
C THR A 121 -9.63 19.57 1.32
N MET A 122 -10.72 20.31 1.51
CA MET A 122 -11.03 21.45 0.65
C MET A 122 -10.11 22.67 0.89
N ARG A 123 -9.04 22.54 1.69
CA ARG A 123 -8.15 23.64 2.14
C ARG A 123 -8.91 24.90 2.61
N ILE A 124 -10.11 24.70 3.15
CA ILE A 124 -10.87 25.75 3.83
C ILE A 124 -10.53 25.64 5.30
N ASP A 125 -9.51 26.41 5.71
CA ASP A 125 -9.21 26.57 7.12
C ASP A 125 -10.49 27.04 7.83
N PRO A 126 -10.96 26.32 8.87
CA PRO A 126 -12.15 26.74 9.60
C PRO A 126 -11.86 28.11 10.22
N LYS A 127 -12.56 29.13 9.74
CA LYS A 127 -12.54 30.46 10.36
C LYS A 127 -13.64 30.49 11.41
N ILE A 128 -13.26 30.66 12.68
CA ILE A 128 -14.21 31.03 13.73
C ILE A 128 -14.67 32.44 13.41
N THR A 129 -15.87 32.57 12.83
CA THR A 129 -16.45 33.87 12.49
C THR A 129 -17.15 34.50 13.69
N THR A 130 -17.74 33.69 14.57
CA THR A 130 -18.40 34.13 15.81
C THR A 130 -18.39 33.01 16.86
N ILE A 131 -18.52 33.39 18.13
CA ILE A 131 -18.79 32.50 19.27
C ILE A 131 -20.03 33.03 19.98
N ALA A 132 -20.98 32.14 20.30
CA ALA A 132 -22.25 32.49 20.94
C ALA A 132 -22.30 31.98 22.40
N PRO A 133 -22.89 32.74 23.34
CA PRO A 133 -23.59 34.01 23.11
C PRO A 133 -22.61 35.17 22.92
N ASN A 134 -22.81 35.91 21.84
CA ASN A 134 -22.33 37.27 21.70
C ASN A 134 -23.14 38.10 22.69
N LYS A 135 -22.44 38.52 23.76
CA LYS A 135 -22.91 39.26 24.94
C LYS A 135 -24.26 39.99 24.83
#